data_AF-A0A257XGW4-F1
#
_entry.id   AF-A0A257XGW4-F1
#
_cell.length_a   1.000
_cell.length_b   1.000
_cell.length_c   1.000
_cell.angle_alpha   90.00
_cell.angle_beta   90.00
_cell.angle_gamma   90.00
#
_symmetry.space_group_name_H-M   'P 1'
#
loop_
_entity.id
_entity.type
_entity.pdbx_description
1 polymer ?
#
loop_
_entity_poly.entity_id
_entity_poly.type
_entity_poly.pdbx_seq_one_letter_code
_entity_poly.pdbx_strand_id
1 'polypeptide(L)'
;MNRKIFPELLDLLMCEAPEAKCAAVASLWADWQAGVEFDRTAALPRAVDEPGRPARPELVEPSALRSRRVGTREGHAAMIH
;
A
#
# COMPACT_ATOMS: atom_id res chain seq x y z
N MET A 1 -19.83 16.77 0.76
CA MET A 1 -19.06 16.48 -0.46
C MET A 1 -19.26 15.01 -0.77
N ASN A 2 -19.79 14.66 -1.94
CA ASN A 2 -20.11 13.26 -2.27
C ASN A 2 -18.81 12.50 -2.53
N ARG A 3 -18.49 11.50 -1.69
CA ARG A 3 -17.26 10.71 -1.79
C ARG A 3 -17.36 9.73 -2.94
N LYS A 4 -16.39 9.74 -3.85
CA LYS A 4 -16.45 8.94 -5.10
C LYS A 4 -15.55 7.73 -4.94
N ILE A 5 -16.13 6.54 -4.87
CA ILE A 5 -15.37 5.34 -4.48
C ILE A 5 -14.26 4.99 -5.48
N PHE A 6 -14.54 5.08 -6.79
CA PHE A 6 -13.58 4.61 -7.78
C PHE A 6 -12.35 5.52 -7.95
N PRO A 7 -12.49 6.86 -8.02
CA PRO A 7 -11.34 7.76 -7.96
C PRO A 7 -10.54 7.61 -6.66
N GLU A 8 -11.22 7.53 -5.50
CA GLU A 8 -10.53 7.36 -4.21
C GLU A 8 -9.73 6.05 -4.17
N LEU A 9 -10.31 4.94 -4.62
CA LEU A 9 -9.60 3.65 -4.71
C LEU A 9 -8.42 3.71 -5.68
N LEU A 10 -8.55 4.43 -6.80
CA LEU A 10 -7.45 4.62 -7.74
C LEU A 10 -6.29 5.39 -7.10
N ASP A 11 -6.58 6.48 -6.40
CA ASP A 11 -5.57 7.29 -5.71
C ASP A 11 -4.82 6.45 -4.65
N LEU A 12 -5.54 5.61 -3.91
CA LEU A 12 -4.94 4.69 -2.94
C LEU A 12 -4.08 3.61 -3.61
N LEU A 13 -4.55 3.06 -4.74
CA LEU A 13 -3.80 2.08 -5.52
C LEU A 13 -2.49 2.68 -6.06
N MET A 14 -2.55 3.94 -6.51
CA MET A 14 -1.42 4.70 -7.08
C MET A 14 -0.50 5.35 -6.03
N CYS A 15 -0.85 5.32 -4.74
CA CYS A 15 0.03 5.82 -3.68
C CYS A 15 1.37 5.06 -3.68
N GLU A 16 2.49 5.77 -3.61
CA GLU A 16 3.82 5.14 -3.61
C GLU A 16 4.36 4.89 -2.20
N ALA A 17 3.87 5.63 -1.21
CA ALA A 17 4.30 5.52 0.19
C ALA A 17 3.56 4.36 0.90
N PRO A 18 4.23 3.26 1.26
CA PRO A 18 3.56 2.06 1.79
C PRO A 18 2.77 2.33 3.07
N GLU A 19 3.34 3.08 4.02
CA GLU A 19 2.71 3.39 5.29
C GLU A 19 1.46 4.26 5.10
N ALA A 20 1.56 5.27 4.23
CA ALA A 20 0.44 6.15 3.90
C ALA A 20 -0.67 5.37 3.16
N LYS A 21 -0.31 4.50 2.22
CA LYS A 21 -1.25 3.61 1.53
C LYS A 21 -2.00 2.73 2.53
N CYS A 22 -1.28 2.03 3.41
CA CYS A 22 -1.88 1.16 4.41
C CYS A 22 -2.84 1.92 5.34
N ALA A 23 -2.43 3.08 5.86
CA ALA A 23 -3.26 3.89 6.73
C ALA A 23 -4.54 4.38 6.03
N ALA A 24 -4.41 4.86 4.80
CA ALA A 24 -5.54 5.40 4.04
C ALA A 24 -6.51 4.30 3.57
N VAL A 25 -6.02 3.13 3.18
CA VAL A 25 -6.85 1.94 2.88
C VAL A 25 -7.58 1.47 4.14
N ALA A 26 -6.91 1.43 5.29
CA ALA A 26 -7.55 1.05 6.55
C ALA A 26 -8.67 2.01 6.96
N SER A 27 -8.46 3.33 6.76
CA SER A 27 -9.49 4.34 6.98
C SER A 27 -10.69 4.15 6.05
N LEU A 28 -10.44 4.00 4.74
CA LEU A 28 -11.50 3.76 3.75
C LEU A 28 -12.30 2.49 4.07
N TRP A 29 -11.61 1.45 4.53
CA TRP A 29 -12.24 0.21 4.96
C TRP A 29 -13.11 0.41 6.20
N ALA A 30 -12.64 1.16 7.20
CA ALA A 30 -13.44 1.50 8.37
C ALA A 30 -14.70 2.29 8.01
N ASP A 31 -14.58 3.27 7.10
CA ASP A 31 -15.72 4.04 6.58
C ASP A 31 -16.76 3.14 5.91
N TRP A 32 -16.30 2.20 5.08
CA TRP A 32 -17.16 1.21 4.45
C TRP A 32 -17.89 0.34 5.48
N GLN A 33 -17.18 -0.16 6.49
CA GLN A 33 -17.77 -0.96 7.57
C GLN A 33 -18.76 -0.16 8.43
N ALA A 34 -18.55 1.14 8.57
CA ALA A 34 -19.45 2.05 9.27
C ALA A 34 -20.69 2.43 8.45
N GLY A 35 -20.82 1.97 7.20
CA GLY A 35 -21.96 2.26 6.34
C GLY A 35 -21.90 3.64 5.67
N VAL A 36 -20.71 4.24 5.55
CA VAL A 36 -20.53 5.48 4.80
C VAL A 36 -20.98 5.25 3.35
N GLU A 37 -21.86 6.13 2.87
CA GLU A 37 -22.32 6.09 1.48
C GLU A 37 -21.25 6.65 0.55
N PHE A 38 -21.00 5.90 -0.54
CA PHE A 38 -20.10 6.32 -1.59
C PHE A 38 -20.83 6.41 -2.92
N ASP A 39 -20.53 7.47 -3.65
CA ASP A 39 -20.94 7.67 -5.03
C ASP A 39 -20.23 6.66 -5.94
N ARG A 40 -21.04 5.78 -6.53
CA ARG A 40 -20.62 4.77 -7.51
C ARG A 40 -20.96 5.15 -8.95
N THR A 41 -21.49 6.35 -9.17
CA THR A 41 -21.83 6.85 -10.52
C THR A 41 -20.65 7.52 -11.22
N ALA A 42 -19.58 7.80 -10.47
CA ALA A 42 -18.33 8.28 -11.03
C ALA A 42 -17.78 7.29 -12.08
N ALA A 43 -17.16 7.83 -13.12
CA ALA A 43 -16.54 7.03 -14.17
C ALA A 43 -15.53 6.03 -13.57
N LEU A 44 -15.58 4.79 -14.05
CA LEU A 44 -14.59 3.78 -13.71
C LEU A 44 -13.22 4.23 -14.25
N PRO A 45 -12.15 4.11 -13.45
CA PRO A 45 -10.78 4.24 -13.92
C PRO A 45 -10.54 3.33 -15.12
N ARG A 46 -9.61 3.74 -16.00
CA ARG A 46 -9.05 2.82 -17.00
C ARG A 46 -8.33 1.66 -16.28
N ALA A 47 -8.11 0.58 -17.01
CA ALA A 47 -7.28 -0.52 -16.51
C ALA A 47 -5.94 0.03 -16.02
N VAL A 48 -5.51 -0.43 -14.84
CA VAL A 48 -4.26 -0.03 -14.21
C VAL A 48 -3.23 -1.12 -14.49
N ASP A 49 -2.28 -0.83 -15.36
CA ASP A 49 -1.23 -1.78 -15.74
C ASP A 49 -0.17 -1.93 -14.63
N GLU A 50 0.17 -0.84 -13.95
CA GLU A 50 1.08 -0.84 -12.81
C GLU A 50 0.53 -0.01 -11.64
N PRO A 51 0.44 -0.58 -10.42
CA PRO A 51 0.06 0.18 -9.24
C PRO A 51 1.20 1.09 -8.76
N GLY A 52 0.90 2.03 -7.88
CA GLY A 52 1.90 2.87 -7.23
C GLY A 52 2.94 2.03 -6.50
N ARG A 53 4.21 2.16 -6.89
CA ARG A 53 5.34 1.44 -6.32
C ARG A 53 6.17 2.37 -5.45
N PRO A 54 6.66 1.92 -4.29
CA PRO A 54 7.59 2.71 -3.51
C PRO A 54 8.87 2.98 -4.32
N ALA A 55 9.52 4.11 -3.99
CA ALA A 55 10.86 4.38 -4.46
C ALA A 55 11.79 3.19 -4.12
N ARG A 56 12.78 2.96 -4.99
CA ARG A 56 13.79 1.94 -4.70
C ARG A 56 14.48 2.30 -3.38
N PRO A 57 14.75 1.30 -2.52
CA PRO A 57 15.50 1.55 -1.30
C PRO A 57 16.89 2.08 -1.67
N GLU A 58 17.45 2.91 -0.80
CA GLU A 58 18.85 3.30 -0.90
C GLU A 58 19.73 2.05 -0.78
N LEU A 59 20.66 1.91 -1.72
CA LEU A 59 21.63 0.82 -1.69
C LEU A 59 22.74 1.18 -0.71
N VAL A 60 22.94 0.33 0.28
CA VAL A 60 24.00 0.46 1.27
C VAL A 60 24.94 -0.74 1.21
N GLU A 61 26.18 -0.54 1.64
CA GLU A 61 27.15 -1.64 1.76
C GLU A 61 26.61 -2.75 2.66
N PRO A 62 26.89 -4.04 2.38
CA PRO A 62 26.37 -5.15 3.19
C PRO A 62 26.71 -5.04 4.68
N SER A 63 27.87 -4.47 5.02
CA SER A 63 28.31 -4.25 6.40
C SER A 63 27.48 -3.19 7.15
N ALA A 64 26.77 -2.32 6.44
CA ALA A 64 25.87 -1.32 7.01
C ALA A 64 24.46 -1.87 7.30
N LEU A 65 24.11 -3.06 6.78
CA LEU A 65 22.84 -3.71 7.07
C LEU A 65 22.85 -4.27 8.50
N ARG A 66 21.73 -4.10 9.22
CA ARG A 66 21.54 -4.77 10.50
C ARG A 66 21.54 -6.29 10.29
N SER A 67 22.41 -6.99 11.03
CA SER A 67 22.48 -8.45 11.01
C SER A 67 21.13 -9.06 11.42
N ARG A 68 20.57 -9.90 10.55
CA ARG A 68 19.36 -10.69 10.84
C ARG A 68 19.81 -12.05 11.37
N ARG A 69 19.64 -12.30 12.66
CA ARG A 69 20.02 -13.58 13.26
C ARG A 69 19.13 -14.69 12.69
N VAL A 70 19.73 -15.81 12.30
CA VAL A 70 19.04 -16.95 11.69
C VAL A 70 17.87 -17.47 12.53
N GLY A 71 17.97 -17.38 13.86
CA GLY A 71 16.90 -17.80 14.78
C GLY A 71 15.71 -16.83 14.90
N THR A 72 15.72 -15.69 14.20
CA THR A 72 14.59 -14.72 14.20
C THR A 72 13.69 -14.94 12.99
N ARG A 73 12.42 -14.52 13.08
CA ARG A 73 11.47 -14.62 11.96
C ARG A 73 11.99 -13.88 10.72
N GLU A 74 12.61 -12.72 10.94
CA GLU A 74 13.18 -11.88 9.90
C GLU A 74 14.45 -12.50 9.28
N GLY A 75 15.23 -13.26 10.06
CA GLY A 75 16.37 -14.03 9.58
C GLY A 75 15.97 -15.30 8.83
N HIS A 76 14.90 -15.97 9.26
CA HIS A 76 14.35 -17.11 8.55
C HIS A 76 13.83 -16.73 7.16
N ALA A 77 13.13 -15.59 7.05
CA ALA A 77 12.67 -15.06 5.78
C ALA A 77 13.81 -14.78 4.79
N ALA A 78 15.01 -14.46 5.27
CA ALA A 78 16.18 -14.22 4.41
C ALA A 78 16.78 -15.50 3.78
N MET A 79 16.40 -16.69 4.28
CA MET A 79 16.88 -17.98 3.75
C MET A 79 15.96 -18.60 2.70
N ILE A 80 14.77 -18.03 2.50
CA ILE A 80 13.81 -18.52 1.50
C ILE A 80 14.21 -17.91 0.15
N HIS A 81 14.68 -18.76 -0.76
CA HIS A 81 15.04 -18.41 -2.14
C HIS A 81 13.81 -18.38 -3.05
#